data_AF-V6M1E4-F1
#
_entry.id   AF-V6M1E4-F1
#
_cell.length_a   1.000
_cell.length_b   1.000
_cell.length_c   1.000
_cell.angle_alpha   90.00
_cell.angle_beta   90.00
_cell.angle_gamma   90.00
#
_symmetry.space_group_name_H-M   'P 1'
#
loop_
_entity.id
_entity.type
_entity.pdbx_description
1 polymer ?
#
loop_
_entity_poly.entity_id
_entity_poly.type
_entity_poly.pdbx_seq_one_letter_code
_entity_poly.pdbx_strand_id
1 'polypeptide(L)'
;MYDVHFVWRNQASSVFVAGEFNNWIPIPLLLVDYVWQLSISLNQGEYRYKYIVNGNWCIDYDQEVDNILGHQNNLIQIHPESPRRVFRK
;
A
#
# COMPACT_ATOMS: atom_id res chain seq x y z
N MET A 1 -15.15 0.38 9.15
CA MET A 1 -13.72 0.10 8.91
C MET A 1 -13.63 -1.00 7.88
N TYR A 2 -12.81 -0.80 6.86
CA TYR A 2 -12.58 -1.72 5.76
C TYR A 2 -11.17 -2.30 5.88
N ASP A 3 -11.03 -3.59 5.66
CA ASP A 3 -9.74 -4.25 5.67
C ASP A 3 -9.03 -3.98 4.34
N VAL A 4 -7.81 -3.45 4.43
CA VAL A 4 -6.97 -3.06 3.29
C VAL A 4 -5.69 -3.88 3.33
N HIS A 5 -5.43 -4.62 2.25
CA HIS A 5 -4.24 -5.44 2.11
C HIS A 5 -3.19 -4.73 1.26
N PHE A 6 -2.05 -4.42 1.88
CA PHE A 6 -0.84 -4.00 1.19
C PHE A 6 -0.02 -5.24 0.87
N VAL A 7 0.40 -5.36 -0.38
CA VAL A 7 1.10 -6.53 -0.90
C VAL A 7 2.25 -6.09 -1.79
N TRP A 8 3.44 -6.64 -1.56
CA TRP A 8 4.60 -6.45 -2.42
C TRP A 8 5.19 -7.80 -2.81
N ARG A 9 5.20 -8.10 -4.11
CA ARG A 9 5.60 -9.42 -4.66
C ARG A 9 7.03 -9.43 -5.22
N ASN A 10 7.66 -8.26 -5.39
CA ASN A 10 9.01 -8.18 -5.93
C ASN A 10 10.04 -8.54 -4.86
N GLN A 11 11.21 -9.02 -5.32
CA GLN A 11 12.31 -9.38 -4.42
C GLN A 11 12.78 -8.17 -3.60
N ALA A 12 12.90 -8.38 -2.29
CA ALA A 12 13.34 -7.37 -1.33
C ALA A 12 13.91 -8.05 -0.07
N SER A 13 14.78 -7.36 0.66
CA SER A 13 15.25 -7.76 1.98
C SER A 13 14.43 -7.14 3.12
N SER A 14 13.79 -6.00 2.88
CA SER A 14 12.87 -5.36 3.81
C SER A 14 11.84 -4.53 3.06
N VAL A 15 10.57 -4.59 3.48
CA VAL A 15 9.49 -3.77 2.92
C VAL A 15 8.71 -3.11 4.04
N PHE A 16 8.47 -1.80 3.87
CA PHE A 16 7.59 -1.01 4.73
C PHE A 16 6.54 -0.31 3.87
N VAL A 17 5.45 0.12 4.49
CA VAL A 17 4.48 1.04 3.89
C VAL A 17 4.29 2.25 4.81
N ALA A 18 4.15 3.42 4.20
CA ALA A 18 3.83 4.68 4.87
C ALA A 18 2.80 5.44 4.03
N GLY A 19 1.88 6.14 4.68
CA GLY A 19 0.86 6.91 3.98
C GLY A 19 0.14 7.92 4.87
N GLU A 20 -0.84 8.60 4.29
CA GLU A 20 -1.64 9.60 5.00
C GLU A 20 -2.36 9.01 6.22
N PHE A 21 -2.76 7.73 6.16
CA PHE A 21 -3.45 7.03 7.24
C PHE A 21 -2.60 6.83 8.51
N ASN A 22 -1.28 6.96 8.43
CA ASN A 22 -0.37 6.80 9.56
C ASN A 22 0.67 7.92 9.67
N ASN A 23 0.34 9.12 9.15
CA ASN A 23 1.23 10.28 9.15
C ASN A 23 2.62 9.97 8.57
N TRP A 24 2.69 9.12 7.56
CA TRP A 24 3.93 8.69 6.91
C TRP A 24 4.95 7.99 7.83
N ILE A 25 4.49 7.46 8.96
CA ILE A 25 5.34 6.64 9.86
C ILE A 25 5.47 5.23 9.24
N PRO A 26 6.67 4.73 8.90
CA PRO A 26 6.82 3.43 8.27
C PRO A 26 6.31 2.27 9.13
N ILE A 27 5.48 1.39 8.55
CA ILE A 27 5.03 0.14 9.15
C ILE A 27 5.67 -1.02 8.37
N PRO A 28 6.35 -1.98 9.03
CA PRO A 28 6.94 -3.12 8.36
C PRO A 28 5.87 -4.07 7.81
N LEU A 29 6.09 -4.58 6.60
CA LEU A 29 5.35 -5.71 6.06
C LEU A 29 5.98 -7.02 6.55
N LEU A 30 5.17 -8.07 6.69
CA LEU A 30 5.63 -9.41 7.02
C LEU A 30 5.83 -10.22 5.75
N LEU A 31 6.95 -10.95 5.66
CA LEU A 31 7.19 -11.89 4.57
C LEU A 31 6.50 -13.23 4.88
N VAL A 32 5.52 -13.60 4.07
CA VAL A 32 4.77 -14.86 4.18
C VAL A 32 4.72 -15.50 2.80
N ASP A 33 5.17 -16.76 2.68
CA ASP A 33 5.18 -17.51 1.40
C ASP A 33 5.78 -16.71 0.23
N TYR A 34 6.94 -16.07 0.47
CA TYR A 34 7.66 -15.23 -0.49
C TYR A 34 6.94 -13.93 -0.92
N VAL A 35 5.85 -13.56 -0.24
CA VAL A 35 5.10 -12.32 -0.48
C VAL A 35 5.15 -11.43 0.76
N TRP A 36 5.50 -10.16 0.57
CA TRP A 36 5.42 -9.17 1.65
C TRP A 36 3.97 -8.70 1.79
N GLN A 37 3.41 -8.76 2.99
CA GLN A 37 2.02 -8.41 3.24
C GLN A 37 1.78 -7.69 4.57
N LEU A 38 0.78 -6.80 4.57
CA LEU A 38 0.23 -6.13 5.76
C LEU A 38 -1.26 -5.89 5.54
N SER A 39 -2.07 -6.12 6.58
CA SER A 39 -3.49 -5.77 6.58
C SER A 39 -3.74 -4.69 7.61
N ILE A 40 -4.42 -3.60 7.22
CA ILE A 40 -4.82 -2.52 8.12
C ILE A 40 -6.29 -2.18 7.93
N SER A 41 -6.95 -1.80 9.02
CA SER A 41 -8.31 -1.32 9.02
C SER A 41 -8.34 0.20 8.79
N LEU A 42 -8.93 0.63 7.68
CA LEU A 42 -9.09 2.05 7.34
C LEU A 42 -10.56 2.46 7.26
N ASN A 43 -10.84 3.74 7.42
CA ASN A 43 -12.16 4.30 7.15
C ASN A 43 -12.34 4.54 5.65
N GLN A 44 -13.57 4.80 5.23
CA GLN A 44 -13.83 5.28 3.87
C GLN A 44 -13.08 6.58 3.64
N GLY A 45 -12.49 6.72 2.45
CA GLY A 45 -11.70 7.88 2.08
C GLY A 45 -10.73 7.57 0.95
N GLU A 46 -10.02 8.61 0.54
CA GLU A 46 -8.88 8.52 -0.35
C GLU A 46 -7.61 8.66 0.49
N TYR A 47 -6.63 7.80 0.26
CA TYR A 47 -5.35 7.84 0.96
C TYR A 47 -4.20 7.68 -0.03
N ARG A 48 -3.19 8.53 0.13
CA ARG A 48 -1.89 8.38 -0.53
C ARG A 48 -0.97 7.52 0.32
N TYR A 49 -0.20 6.67 -0.33
CA TYR A 49 0.79 5.83 0.32
C TYR A 49 1.98 5.55 -0.59
N LYS A 50 3.05 5.02 -0.01
CA LYS A 50 4.24 4.61 -0.74
C LYS A 50 4.96 3.48 0.00
N TYR A 51 5.60 2.60 -0.76
CA TYR A 51 6.43 1.56 -0.19
C TYR A 51 7.84 2.08 0.09
N ILE A 52 8.50 1.53 1.11
CA ILE A 52 9.94 1.68 1.31
C ILE A 52 10.56 0.29 1.17
N VAL A 53 11.29 0.07 0.09
CA VAL A 53 11.89 -1.23 -0.26
C VAL A 53 13.39 -1.10 -0.18
N ASN A 54 14.01 -1.91 0.67
CA ASN A 54 15.46 -1.87 0.94
C ASN A 54 15.97 -0.44 1.26
N GLY A 55 15.18 0.34 2.00
CA GLY A 55 15.49 1.73 2.37
C GLY A 55 15.15 2.79 1.31
N ASN A 56 14.63 2.42 0.15
CA ASN A 56 14.30 3.36 -0.93
C ASN A 56 12.78 3.52 -1.10
N TRP A 57 12.32 4.74 -1.34
CA TRP A 57 10.91 5.00 -1.63
C TRP A 57 10.54 4.48 -3.03
N CYS A 58 9.57 3.58 -3.08
CA CYS A 58 9.15 2.87 -4.29
C CYS A 58 7.65 3.03 -4.53
N ILE A 59 7.29 3.10 -5.81
CA ILE A 59 5.91 3.13 -6.29
C ILE A 59 5.58 1.75 -6.83
N ASP A 60 4.42 1.24 -6.46
CA ASP A 60 3.84 0.08 -7.11
C ASP A 60 3.08 0.54 -8.36
N TYR A 61 3.67 0.39 -9.55
CA TYR A 61 3.07 0.83 -10.81
C TYR A 61 1.86 -0.02 -11.24
N ASP A 62 1.59 -1.15 -10.56
CA ASP A 62 0.37 -1.95 -10.77
C ASP A 62 -0.84 -1.39 -10.00
N GLN A 63 -0.64 -0.34 -9.20
CA GLN A 63 -1.70 0.37 -8.49
C GLN A 63 -1.89 1.77 -9.07
N GLU A 64 -2.99 2.40 -8.70
CA GLU A 64 -3.23 3.79 -9.05
C GLU A 64 -2.13 4.68 -8.47
N VAL A 65 -1.68 5.65 -9.27
CA VAL A 65 -0.61 6.58 -8.90
C VAL A 65 -1.18 7.99 -8.99
N ASP A 66 -1.11 8.71 -7.88
CA ASP A 66 -1.35 10.14 -7.85
C ASP A 66 -0.04 10.90 -8.00
N ASN A 67 -0.04 11.92 -8.85
CA ASN A 67 1.13 12.73 -9.16
C ASN A 67 0.82 14.21 -8.88
N ILE A 68 1.11 14.64 -7.66
CA ILE A 68 0.90 16.02 -7.22
C ILE A 68 2.25 16.71 -7.07
N LEU A 69 2.43 17.85 -7.73
CA LEU A 69 3.59 18.73 -7.61
C LEU A 69 4.95 18.02 -7.84
N GLY A 70 4.98 16.99 -8.70
CA GLY A 70 6.18 16.22 -9.00
C GLY A 70 6.48 15.11 -7.99
N HIS A 71 5.65 14.94 -6.97
CA HIS A 71 5.71 13.81 -6.05
C HIS A 71 4.69 12.75 -6.46
N GLN A 72 5.20 11.59 -6.85
CA GLN A 72 4.37 10.44 -7.17
C GLN A 72 4.19 9.54 -5.93
N ASN A 73 2.94 9.24 -5.60
CA ASN A 73 2.52 8.32 -4.55
C ASN A 73 1.50 7.33 -5.12
N ASN A 74 1.37 6.15 -4.52
CA ASN A 74 0.23 5.30 -4.81
C ASN A 74 -1.04 5.88 -4.17
N LEU A 75 -2.18 5.64 -4.82
CA LEU A 75 -3.50 6.08 -4.38
C LEU A 75 -4.34 4.85 -4.03
N ILE A 76 -5.03 4.90 -2.89
CA ILE A 76 -6.08 3.94 -2.56
C ILE A 76 -7.37 4.68 -2.23
N GLN A 77 -8.46 4.24 -2.88
CA GLN A 77 -9.81 4.74 -2.67
C GLN A 77 -10.67 3.66 -2.02
N ILE A 78 -11.22 3.97 -0.85
CA ILE A 78 -12.01 3.05 -0.04
C ILE A 78 -13.46 3.54 -0.08
N HIS A 79 -14.31 2.86 -0.85
CA HIS A 79 -15.75 3.14 -0.91
C HIS A 79 -16.58 1.95 -0.41
N PRO A 80 -17.79 2.18 0.12
CA PRO A 80 -18.69 1.11 0.57
C PRO A 80 -19.07 0.12 -0.54
N GLU A 81 -19.06 0.60 -1.78
CA GLU A 81 -19.42 -0.17 -2.98
C GLU A 81 -18.20 -0.67 -3.76
N SER A 82 -16.97 -0.35 -3.32
CA SER A 82 -15.77 -0.91 -3.92
C SER A 82 -15.88 -2.44 -3.79
N PRO A 83 -15.93 -3.19 -4.91
CA PRO A 83 -15.98 -4.64 -4.83
C PRO A 83 -14.78 -5.07 -3.99
N ARG A 84 -14.99 -5.94 -3.00
CA ARG A 84 -13.89 -6.63 -2.33
C ARG A 84 -12.99 -7.12 -3.45
N ARG A 85 -11.78 -6.58 -3.56
CA ARG A 85 -10.85 -6.90 -4.64
C ARG A 85 -10.48 -8.37 -4.44
N VAL A 86 -11.30 -9.26 -4.99
CA VAL A 86 -11.10 -10.69 -4.93
C VAL A 86 -9.91 -10.91 -5.85
N PHE A 87 -8.72 -11.00 -5.27
CA PHE A 87 -7.55 -11.48 -5.98
C PHE A 87 -7.90 -12.89 -6.46
N ARG A 88 -8.35 -13.00 -7.72
CA ARG A 88 -8.51 -14.30 -8.37
C ARG A 88 -7.10 -14.85 -8.56
N LYS A 89 -6.95 -16.10 -8.10
CA LYS A 89 -5.74 -16.91 -8.17
C LYS A 89 -5.21 -17.01 -9.60
#